data_AF-A0A1H0ENH5-F1
#
_entry.id   AF-A0A1H0ENH5-F1
#
_cell.length_a   1.000
_cell.length_b   1.000
_cell.length_c   1.000
_cell.angle_alpha   90.00
_cell.angle_beta   90.00
_cell.angle_gamma   90.00
#
_symmetry.space_group_name_H-M   'P 1'
#
loop_
_entity.id
_entity.type
_entity.pdbx_description
1 polymer ?
#
loop_
_entity_poly.entity_id
_entity_poly.type
_entity_poly.pdbx_seq_one_letter_code
_entity_poly.pdbx_strand_id
1 'polypeptide(L)'
;MKWELVFRTYRPGLDRHMDESIARAWEFMQAIKPYDPTFHRWRETARTKAQAEANPNIDTLDQLRQAVYTSADPELPGVIRSFFSGDIDADGSSLGIQLGLGRPDTHFISLHTGHALGARIDTDEDFADWLMHTAARIINPTIGALQRDGAPLNPDPEPYDFGPGWKMFFHRDSPHWAQAHALATKAVPVAEGAILTYGTPDTYTQILNQWPREQ
;
A
#
# COMPACT_ATOMS: atom_id res chain seq x y z
N MET A 1 12.09 9.63 -8.69
CA MET A 1 10.63 9.70 -8.52
C MET A 1 10.23 8.79 -7.38
N LYS A 2 9.19 9.13 -6.61
CA LYS A 2 8.66 8.25 -5.56
C LYS A 2 7.36 7.59 -6.03
N TRP A 3 7.12 6.40 -5.52
CA TRP A 3 5.91 5.63 -5.77
C TRP A 3 5.23 5.32 -4.44
N GLU A 4 3.93 5.12 -4.50
CA GLU A 4 3.13 4.63 -3.39
C GLU A 4 2.46 3.33 -3.84
N LEU A 5 2.65 2.29 -3.04
CA LEU A 5 1.87 1.06 -3.11
C LEU A 5 0.87 1.10 -1.96
N VAL A 6 -0.42 1.18 -2.27
CA VAL A 6 -1.48 1.31 -1.26
C VAL A 6 -2.52 0.21 -1.44
N PHE A 7 -2.94 -0.37 -0.31
CA PHE A 7 -3.96 -1.41 -0.26
C PHE A 7 -5.04 -1.04 0.74
N ARG A 8 -6.29 -1.20 0.33
CA ARG A 8 -7.46 -1.11 1.21
C ARG A 8 -8.10 -2.48 1.33
N THR A 9 -8.29 -2.90 2.57
CA THR A 9 -9.06 -4.09 2.92
C THR A 9 -10.32 -3.64 3.63
N TYR A 10 -11.48 -3.94 3.06
CA TYR A 10 -12.78 -3.75 3.69
C TYR A 10 -13.40 -5.13 3.93
N ARG A 11 -13.69 -5.45 5.20
CA ARG A 11 -14.40 -6.67 5.60
C ARG A 11 -15.26 -6.38 6.83
N PRO A 12 -16.55 -6.74 6.86
CA PRO A 12 -17.38 -6.54 8.04
C PRO A 12 -16.76 -7.19 9.31
N GLY A 13 -16.63 -6.40 10.38
CA GLY A 13 -16.01 -6.80 11.64
C GLY A 13 -14.47 -6.77 11.66
N LEU A 14 -13.81 -6.24 10.62
CA LEU A 14 -12.34 -6.25 10.47
C LEU A 14 -11.63 -5.51 11.60
N ASP A 15 -12.27 -4.55 12.25
CA ASP A 15 -11.73 -3.82 13.40
C ASP A 15 -11.42 -4.76 14.59
N ARG A 16 -12.08 -5.93 14.66
CA ARG A 16 -11.78 -6.98 15.66
C ARG A 16 -10.61 -7.88 15.27
N HIS A 17 -10.05 -7.68 14.09
CA HIS A 17 -9.02 -8.51 13.47
C HIS A 17 -7.78 -7.69 13.08
N MET A 18 -7.44 -6.65 13.85
CA MET A 18 -6.22 -5.85 13.64
C MET A 18 -4.94 -6.70 13.60
N ASP A 19 -4.84 -7.73 14.45
CA ASP A 19 -3.69 -8.64 14.47
C ASP A 19 -3.46 -9.37 13.14
N GLU A 20 -4.52 -9.67 12.39
CA GLU A 20 -4.42 -10.28 11.08
C GLU A 20 -3.74 -9.32 10.10
N SER A 21 -4.16 -8.05 10.08
CA SER A 21 -3.54 -7.03 9.22
C SER A 21 -2.11 -6.70 9.62
N ILE A 22 -1.80 -6.68 10.93
CA ILE A 22 -0.42 -6.50 11.39
C ILE A 22 0.46 -7.68 10.94
N ALA A 23 -0.03 -8.92 11.06
CA ALA A 23 0.70 -10.10 10.60
C ALA A 23 0.95 -10.09 9.09
N ARG A 24 -0.04 -9.67 8.30
CA ARG A 24 0.12 -9.50 6.85
C ARG A 24 1.09 -8.37 6.48
N ALA A 25 1.05 -7.24 7.18
CA ALA A 25 2.02 -6.17 7.00
C ALA A 25 3.45 -6.66 7.30
N TRP A 26 3.63 -7.44 8.37
CA TRP A 26 4.91 -8.05 8.71
C TRP A 26 5.39 -9.04 7.64
N GLU A 27 4.54 -9.96 7.19
CA GLU A 27 4.89 -10.89 6.12
C GLU A 27 5.30 -10.13 4.84
N PHE A 28 4.61 -9.04 4.52
CA PHE A 28 4.95 -8.19 3.40
C PHE A 28 6.32 -7.51 3.56
N MET A 29 6.60 -6.92 4.74
CA MET A 29 7.92 -6.34 5.06
C MET A 29 9.05 -7.36 4.87
N GLN A 30 8.82 -8.61 5.29
CA GLN A 30 9.82 -9.68 5.16
C GLN A 30 10.00 -10.13 3.72
N ALA A 31 8.92 -10.20 2.93
CA ALA A 31 8.98 -10.54 1.52
C ALA A 31 9.76 -9.51 0.69
N ILE A 32 9.62 -8.21 0.99
CA ILE A 32 10.31 -7.15 0.25
C ILE A 32 11.74 -6.89 0.74
N LYS A 33 12.11 -7.35 1.93
CA LYS A 33 13.40 -7.10 2.58
C LYS A 33 14.64 -7.24 1.68
N PRO A 34 14.75 -8.25 0.79
CA PRO A 34 15.93 -8.40 -0.07
C PRO A 34 16.08 -7.35 -1.18
N TYR A 35 15.05 -6.53 -1.44
CA TYR A 35 14.95 -5.74 -2.67
C TYR A 35 15.28 -4.26 -2.50
N ASP A 36 15.48 -3.80 -1.28
CA ASP A 36 16.00 -2.46 -0.98
C ASP A 36 17.01 -2.56 0.18
N PRO A 37 18.22 -2.01 0.03
CA PRO A 37 19.25 -2.09 1.06
C PRO A 37 18.83 -1.39 2.36
N THR A 38 17.83 -0.51 2.37
CA THR A 38 17.31 0.15 3.59
C THR A 38 16.38 -0.74 4.41
N PHE A 39 15.77 -1.78 3.83
CA PHE A 39 14.77 -2.62 4.49
C PHE A 39 15.30 -3.56 5.57
N HIS A 40 16.62 -3.62 5.77
CA HIS A 40 17.18 -4.32 6.92
C HIS A 40 16.83 -3.65 8.27
N ARG A 41 16.42 -2.38 8.23
CA ARG A 41 16.11 -1.57 9.41
C ARG A 41 14.76 -0.90 9.24
N TRP A 42 13.85 -1.08 10.19
CA TRP A 42 12.54 -0.44 10.26
C TRP A 42 12.33 0.16 11.64
N ARG A 43 11.97 1.44 11.73
CA ARG A 43 11.72 2.15 12.99
C ARG A 43 10.45 2.96 12.91
N GLU A 44 9.77 3.13 14.05
CA GLU A 44 8.60 4.00 14.13
C GLU A 44 9.00 5.45 13.84
N THR A 45 8.19 6.17 13.07
CA THR A 45 8.37 7.62 12.87
C THR A 45 8.12 8.38 14.17
N ALA A 46 8.71 9.57 14.32
CA ALA A 46 8.47 10.42 15.47
C ALA A 46 8.37 11.89 15.07
N ARG A 47 7.92 12.74 16.00
CA ARG A 47 7.79 14.19 15.77
C ARG A 47 9.12 14.89 15.55
N THR A 48 10.23 14.27 15.95
CA THR A 48 11.58 14.82 15.78
C THR A 48 12.51 13.76 15.22
N LYS A 49 13.52 14.20 14.47
CA LYS A 49 14.58 13.34 13.93
C LYS A 49 15.28 12.54 15.04
N ALA A 50 15.69 13.20 16.12
CA ALA A 50 16.40 12.55 17.23
C ALA A 50 15.56 11.44 17.89
N GLN A 51 14.25 11.66 18.07
CA GLN A 51 13.35 10.61 18.59
C GLN A 51 13.21 9.45 17.60
N ALA A 52 13.04 9.75 16.31
CA ALA A 52 12.90 8.72 15.28
C ALA A 52 14.17 7.87 15.16
N GLU A 53 15.36 8.48 15.28
CA GLU A 53 16.64 7.77 15.29
C GLU A 53 16.78 6.85 16.51
N ALA A 54 16.34 7.31 17.67
CA ALA A 54 16.42 6.60 18.94
C ALA A 54 15.41 5.43 19.05
N ASN A 55 14.36 5.42 18.22
CA ASN A 55 13.38 4.34 18.23
C ASN A 55 14.03 2.98 17.92
N PRO A 56 13.63 1.91 18.62
CA PRO A 56 14.20 0.59 18.41
C PRO A 56 13.84 0.07 17.02
N ASN A 57 14.72 -0.77 16.48
CA ASN A 57 14.45 -1.50 15.25
C ASN A 57 13.32 -2.53 15.46
N ILE A 58 12.47 -2.69 14.45
CA ILE A 58 11.42 -3.71 14.41
C ILE A 58 11.99 -4.96 13.70
N ASP A 59 12.38 -5.96 14.48
CA ASP A 59 12.99 -7.21 14.01
C ASP A 59 12.04 -8.41 14.10
N THR A 60 10.90 -8.26 14.76
CA THR A 60 9.91 -9.33 14.99
C THR A 60 8.47 -8.83 14.82
N LEU A 61 7.57 -9.78 14.53
CA LEU A 61 6.12 -9.51 14.50
C LEU A 61 5.61 -8.94 15.83
N ASP A 62 6.10 -9.44 16.96
CA ASP A 62 5.64 -8.97 18.27
C ASP A 62 6.10 -7.54 18.57
N GLN A 63 7.29 -7.13 18.10
CA GLN A 63 7.70 -5.73 18.15
C GLN A 63 6.83 -4.84 17.26
N LEU A 64 6.45 -5.30 16.06
CA LEU A 64 5.52 -4.56 15.20
C LEU A 64 4.15 -4.41 15.87
N ARG A 65 3.60 -5.49 16.43
CA ARG A 65 2.35 -5.47 17.20
C ARG A 65 2.45 -4.47 18.35
N GLN A 66 3.50 -4.56 19.15
CA GLN A 66 3.70 -3.66 20.28
C GLN A 66 3.73 -2.20 19.81
N ALA A 67 4.47 -1.88 18.75
CA ALA A 67 4.52 -0.52 18.21
C ALA A 67 3.15 -0.01 17.74
N VAL A 68 2.35 -0.86 17.08
CA VAL A 68 1.00 -0.52 16.66
C VAL A 68 0.08 -0.28 17.87
N TYR A 69 0.04 -1.19 18.84
CA TYR A 69 -0.88 -1.09 19.98
C TYR A 69 -0.50 -0.08 21.06
N THR A 70 0.80 0.15 21.33
CA THR A 70 1.26 1.01 22.45
C THR A 70 0.69 2.42 22.39
N SER A 71 0.38 2.85 21.19
CA SER A 71 0.02 4.21 20.85
C SER A 71 -1.47 4.29 20.47
N ALA A 72 -2.18 3.15 20.46
CA ALA A 72 -3.61 3.10 20.22
C ALA A 72 -4.31 3.90 21.32
N ASP A 73 -5.12 4.87 20.89
CA ASP A 73 -5.96 5.63 21.82
C ASP A 73 -7.21 4.78 22.09
N PRO A 74 -7.48 4.40 23.36
CA PRO A 74 -8.66 3.59 23.68
C PRO A 74 -9.98 4.31 23.38
N GLU A 75 -9.97 5.63 23.18
CA GLU A 75 -11.15 6.40 22.78
C GLU A 75 -11.37 6.44 21.27
N LEU A 76 -10.37 6.02 20.47
CA LEU A 76 -10.47 5.98 19.01
C LEU A 76 -10.83 4.57 18.53
N PRO A 77 -11.59 4.45 17.43
CA PRO A 77 -12.03 3.16 16.89
C PRO A 77 -10.90 2.36 16.22
N GLY A 78 -9.67 2.89 16.22
CA GLY A 78 -8.57 2.32 15.45
C GLY A 78 -7.24 3.02 15.65
N VAL A 79 -6.28 2.69 14.78
CA VAL A 79 -4.88 3.09 14.90
C VAL A 79 -4.32 3.53 13.55
N ILE A 80 -3.36 4.47 13.55
CA ILE A 80 -2.57 4.84 12.37
C ILE A 80 -1.10 4.95 12.72
N ARG A 81 -0.24 4.18 12.05
CA ARG A 81 1.21 4.19 12.26
C ARG A 81 1.99 4.26 10.98
N SER A 82 3.19 4.80 11.13
CA SER A 82 4.15 4.91 10.07
C SER A 82 5.52 4.46 10.58
N PHE A 83 6.18 3.66 9.76
CA PHE A 83 7.53 3.16 9.99
C PHE A 83 8.40 3.61 8.83
N PHE A 84 9.64 3.98 9.10
CA PHE A 84 10.60 4.31 8.05
C PHE A 84 11.72 3.27 8.01
N SER A 85 12.26 3.07 6.82
CA SER A 85 13.36 2.15 6.58
C SER A 85 14.71 2.86 6.51
N GLY A 86 15.77 2.15 6.89
CA GLY A 86 17.14 2.66 6.87
C GLY A 86 17.43 3.71 7.95
N ASP A 87 18.47 4.51 7.70
CA ASP A 87 18.85 5.64 8.54
C ASP A 87 18.14 6.93 8.15
N ILE A 88 18.01 7.87 9.09
CA ILE A 88 17.46 9.18 8.74
C ILE A 88 18.35 9.81 7.67
N ASP A 89 17.71 10.45 6.69
CA ASP A 89 18.31 11.01 5.48
C ASP A 89 18.91 9.99 4.49
N ALA A 90 18.79 8.68 4.75
CA ALA A 90 19.23 7.62 3.82
C ALA A 90 18.28 7.43 2.62
N ASP A 91 17.29 8.32 2.45
CA ASP A 91 16.24 8.23 1.43
C ASP A 91 15.52 6.88 1.41
N GLY A 92 15.26 6.33 2.60
CA GLY A 92 14.50 5.10 2.77
C GLY A 92 13.01 5.25 2.45
N SER A 93 12.33 4.10 2.35
CA SER A 93 10.88 4.02 2.19
C SER A 93 10.15 4.12 3.54
N SER A 94 8.85 4.44 3.52
CA SER A 94 7.98 4.37 4.69
C SER A 94 6.83 3.38 4.50
N LEU A 95 6.49 2.65 5.55
CA LEU A 95 5.33 1.76 5.62
C LEU A 95 4.25 2.42 6.48
N GLY A 96 3.06 2.61 5.94
CA GLY A 96 1.86 3.05 6.65
C GLY A 96 0.95 1.87 7.01
N ILE A 97 0.43 1.87 8.24
CA ILE A 97 -0.58 0.93 8.74
C ILE A 97 -1.71 1.74 9.36
N GLN A 98 -2.91 1.71 8.80
CA GLN A 98 -4.10 2.36 9.36
C GLN A 98 -5.20 1.31 9.52
N LEU A 99 -5.62 1.01 10.74
CA LEU A 99 -6.58 -0.05 11.04
C LEU A 99 -7.80 0.54 11.74
N GLY A 100 -8.97 0.54 11.10
CA GLY A 100 -10.26 0.93 11.69
C GLY A 100 -10.45 2.43 11.94
N LEU A 101 -9.38 3.22 11.81
CA LEU A 101 -9.44 4.66 12.05
C LEU A 101 -10.09 5.40 10.87
N GLY A 102 -11.15 6.17 11.15
CA GLY A 102 -11.84 7.04 10.18
C GLY A 102 -12.83 6.34 9.23
N ARG A 103 -12.64 5.03 8.98
CA ARG A 103 -13.56 4.19 8.22
C ARG A 103 -13.68 2.84 8.95
N PRO A 104 -14.82 2.54 9.60
CA PRO A 104 -15.05 1.25 10.24
C PRO A 104 -14.84 0.09 9.25
N ASP A 105 -14.48 -1.07 9.77
CA ASP A 105 -14.30 -2.30 8.99
C ASP A 105 -13.23 -2.20 7.88
N THR A 106 -12.38 -1.17 7.94
CA THR A 106 -11.46 -0.80 6.86
C THR A 106 -10.04 -0.65 7.37
N HIS A 107 -9.13 -1.42 6.80
CA HIS A 107 -7.70 -1.35 7.06
C HIS A 107 -6.93 -0.93 5.80
N PHE A 108 -5.90 -0.11 5.97
CA PHE A 108 -4.95 0.29 4.94
C PHE A 108 -3.54 -0.15 5.31
N ILE A 109 -2.82 -0.65 4.31
CA ILE A 109 -1.38 -0.90 4.36
C ILE A 109 -0.78 -0.22 3.15
N SER A 110 0.18 0.69 3.37
CA SER A 110 0.84 1.43 2.30
C SER A 110 2.36 1.35 2.42
N LEU A 111 3.05 1.45 1.29
CA LEU A 111 4.50 1.61 1.17
C LEU A 111 4.79 2.80 0.26
N HIS A 112 5.34 3.88 0.82
CA HIS A 112 5.87 5.01 0.05
C HIS A 112 7.37 4.80 -0.15
N THR A 113 7.83 4.76 -1.40
CA THR A 113 9.20 4.39 -1.71
C THR A 113 10.20 5.52 -1.48
N GLY A 114 11.43 5.16 -1.14
CA GLY A 114 12.61 5.99 -1.43
C GLY A 114 12.79 6.23 -2.93
N HIS A 115 13.69 7.13 -3.34
CA HIS A 115 13.92 7.41 -4.77
C HIS A 115 14.56 6.24 -5.49
N ALA A 116 15.47 5.49 -4.84
CA ALA A 116 16.15 4.35 -5.47
C ALA A 116 15.16 3.23 -5.86
N LEU A 117 14.31 2.82 -4.92
CA LEU A 117 13.25 1.85 -5.17
C LEU A 117 12.22 2.37 -6.18
N GLY A 118 11.85 3.65 -6.08
CA GLY A 118 10.93 4.28 -7.02
C GLY A 118 11.49 4.31 -8.45
N ALA A 119 12.78 4.60 -8.62
CA ALA A 119 13.44 4.55 -9.93
C ALA A 119 13.50 3.13 -10.50
N ARG A 120 13.66 2.11 -9.65
CA ARG A 120 13.54 0.71 -10.08
C ARG A 120 12.13 0.41 -10.59
N ILE A 121 11.09 0.80 -9.85
CA ILE A 121 9.69 0.63 -10.30
C ILE A 121 9.44 1.30 -11.66
N ASP A 122 10.03 2.48 -11.89
CA ASP A 122 9.92 3.21 -13.17
C ASP A 122 10.54 2.46 -14.36
N THR A 123 11.60 1.69 -14.12
CA THR A 123 12.46 1.15 -15.20
C THR A 123 12.35 -0.35 -15.37
N ASP A 124 11.80 -1.06 -14.39
CA ASP A 124 11.72 -2.51 -14.30
C ASP A 124 10.26 -2.92 -14.06
N GLU A 125 9.51 -3.14 -15.16
CA GLU A 125 8.11 -3.55 -15.08
C GLU A 125 7.96 -4.93 -14.45
N ASP A 126 8.90 -5.86 -14.66
CA ASP A 126 8.86 -7.19 -14.05
C ASP A 126 8.97 -7.09 -12.53
N PHE A 127 9.80 -6.17 -12.02
CA PHE A 127 9.84 -5.86 -10.60
C PHE A 127 8.54 -5.23 -10.08
N ALA A 128 7.93 -4.31 -10.83
CA ALA A 128 6.65 -3.72 -10.46
C ALA A 128 5.52 -4.76 -10.44
N ASP A 129 5.49 -5.68 -11.40
CA ASP A 129 4.57 -6.83 -11.45
C ASP A 129 4.78 -7.76 -10.25
N TRP A 130 6.04 -8.10 -9.96
CA TRP A 130 6.39 -8.92 -8.80
C TRP A 130 5.97 -8.27 -7.48
N LEU A 131 6.23 -6.98 -7.31
CA LEU A 131 5.90 -6.23 -6.09
C LEU A 131 4.39 -6.20 -5.88
N MET A 132 3.63 -5.86 -6.92
CA MET A 132 2.17 -5.81 -6.88
C MET A 132 1.57 -7.19 -6.60
N HIS A 133 2.05 -8.23 -7.28
CA HIS A 133 1.58 -9.60 -7.08
C HIS A 133 1.88 -10.12 -5.68
N THR A 134 3.11 -9.91 -5.20
CA THR A 134 3.55 -10.33 -3.86
C THR A 134 2.72 -9.65 -2.79
N ALA A 135 2.53 -8.34 -2.89
CA ALA A 135 1.76 -7.58 -1.92
C ALA A 135 0.26 -7.93 -1.97
N ALA A 136 -0.36 -8.03 -3.14
CA ALA A 136 -1.76 -8.44 -3.26
C ALA A 136 -2.01 -9.84 -2.68
N ARG A 137 -1.09 -10.78 -2.91
CA ARG A 137 -1.17 -12.14 -2.34
C ARG A 137 -1.09 -12.16 -0.82
N ILE A 138 -0.16 -11.38 -0.23
CA ILE A 138 0.08 -11.37 1.22
C ILE A 138 -0.99 -10.56 1.95
N ILE A 139 -1.25 -9.33 1.47
CA ILE A 139 -2.20 -8.42 2.10
C ILE A 139 -3.64 -8.90 1.91
N ASN A 140 -3.92 -9.60 0.80
CA ASN A 140 -5.27 -10.03 0.39
C ASN A 140 -6.30 -8.90 0.56
N PRO A 141 -6.14 -7.81 -0.20
CA PRO A 141 -6.93 -6.59 -0.07
C PRO A 141 -8.27 -6.69 -0.81
N THR A 142 -9.13 -5.69 -0.63
CA THR A 142 -10.33 -5.49 -1.46
C THR A 142 -9.98 -4.74 -2.76
N ILE A 143 -9.06 -3.77 -2.66
CA ILE A 143 -8.53 -2.99 -3.77
C ILE A 143 -7.09 -2.57 -3.46
N GLY A 144 -6.24 -2.44 -4.48
CA GLY A 144 -4.87 -1.97 -4.32
C GLY A 144 -4.37 -1.22 -5.55
N ALA A 145 -3.37 -0.37 -5.37
CA ALA A 145 -2.81 0.46 -6.43
C ALA A 145 -1.32 0.71 -6.20
N LEU A 146 -0.55 0.64 -7.29
CA LEU A 146 0.80 1.16 -7.40
C LEU A 146 0.74 2.46 -8.21
N GLN A 147 0.95 3.59 -7.55
CA GLN A 147 0.76 4.93 -8.12
C GLN A 147 1.99 5.82 -7.90
N ARG A 148 2.15 6.87 -8.70
CA ARG A 148 3.22 7.85 -8.47
C ARG A 148 2.86 8.70 -7.25
N ASP A 149 3.83 8.93 -6.38
CA ASP A 149 3.65 9.82 -5.22
C ASP A 149 3.35 11.25 -5.71
N GLY A 150 2.35 11.90 -5.11
CA GLY A 150 1.88 13.22 -5.54
C GLY A 150 1.21 13.28 -6.91
N ALA A 151 0.86 12.14 -7.52
CA ALA A 151 -0.02 12.13 -8.69
C ALA A 151 -1.35 12.84 -8.34
N PRO A 152 -1.92 13.62 -9.26
CA PRO A 152 -3.19 14.29 -8.99
C PRO A 152 -4.23 13.25 -8.60
N LEU A 153 -4.82 13.42 -7.42
CA LEU A 153 -6.04 12.72 -7.05
C LEU A 153 -7.06 13.01 -8.14
N ASN A 154 -7.82 11.99 -8.54
CA ASN A 154 -8.90 12.18 -9.50
C ASN A 154 -9.80 13.31 -8.96
N PRO A 155 -9.96 14.44 -9.69
CA PRO A 155 -10.76 15.57 -9.20
C PRO A 155 -12.22 15.20 -8.98
N ASP A 156 -12.66 14.09 -9.58
CA ASP A 156 -13.91 13.42 -9.28
C ASP A 156 -13.62 12.14 -8.49
N PRO A 157 -14.06 11.99 -7.23
CA PRO A 157 -13.73 10.84 -6.37
C PRO A 157 -14.31 9.51 -6.89
N GLU A 158 -15.24 9.58 -7.83
CA GLU A 158 -15.76 8.45 -8.58
C GLU A 158 -15.02 8.38 -9.92
N PRO A 159 -14.59 7.18 -10.33
CA PRO A 159 -15.30 5.91 -10.11
C PRO A 159 -14.56 4.88 -9.26
N TYR A 160 -13.37 5.21 -8.76
CA TYR A 160 -12.62 4.40 -7.82
C TYR A 160 -12.56 5.27 -6.56
N ASP A 161 -13.26 4.93 -5.48
CA ASP A 161 -13.02 5.55 -4.16
C ASP A 161 -11.65 5.08 -3.62
N PHE A 162 -10.61 5.23 -4.45
CA PHE A 162 -9.25 4.73 -4.33
C PHE A 162 -8.33 5.42 -5.37
N GLY A 163 -7.05 5.62 -5.06
CA GLY A 163 -6.12 6.34 -5.94
C GLY A 163 -5.89 5.63 -7.29
N PRO A 164 -5.78 6.38 -8.42
CA PRO A 164 -5.50 5.81 -9.73
C PRO A 164 -4.06 5.25 -9.77
N GLY A 165 -3.91 3.95 -9.99
CA GLY A 165 -2.60 3.29 -10.06
C GLY A 165 -2.22 2.85 -11.47
N TRP A 166 -0.92 2.85 -11.78
CA TRP A 166 -0.40 2.20 -13.00
C TRP A 166 -0.74 0.71 -13.00
N LYS A 167 -0.59 0.05 -11.85
CA LYS A 167 -1.02 -1.33 -11.61
C LYS A 167 -2.02 -1.32 -10.47
N MET A 168 -3.17 -1.97 -10.64
CA MET A 168 -4.21 -2.03 -9.62
C MET A 168 -4.70 -3.45 -9.42
N PHE A 169 -4.97 -3.81 -8.18
CA PHE A 169 -5.65 -5.05 -7.83
C PHE A 169 -7.11 -4.76 -7.60
N PHE A 170 -7.98 -5.58 -8.19
CA PHE A 170 -9.40 -5.62 -7.88
C PHE A 170 -9.77 -7.00 -7.37
N HIS A 171 -10.52 -7.07 -6.27
CA HIS A 171 -11.19 -8.30 -5.89
C HIS A 171 -12.26 -8.66 -6.93
N ARG A 172 -12.50 -9.96 -7.17
CA ARG A 172 -13.49 -10.44 -8.15
C ARG A 172 -14.90 -9.89 -7.94
N ASP A 173 -15.24 -9.62 -6.68
CA ASP A 173 -16.56 -9.10 -6.27
C ASP A 173 -16.64 -7.58 -6.32
N SER A 174 -15.61 -6.89 -6.84
CA SER A 174 -15.65 -5.45 -6.98
C SER A 174 -16.78 -5.03 -7.92
N PRO A 175 -17.60 -4.01 -7.57
CA PRO A 175 -18.60 -3.46 -8.49
C PRO A 175 -17.97 -2.86 -9.75
N HIS A 176 -16.67 -2.54 -9.69
CA HIS A 176 -15.89 -1.96 -10.77
C HIS A 176 -15.19 -3.00 -11.66
N TRP A 177 -15.34 -4.30 -11.39
CA TRP A 177 -14.58 -5.37 -12.06
C TRP A 177 -14.62 -5.29 -13.59
N ALA A 178 -15.82 -5.22 -14.17
CA ALA A 178 -15.98 -5.21 -15.63
C ALA A 178 -15.40 -3.94 -16.28
N GLN A 179 -15.63 -2.77 -15.67
CA GLN A 179 -15.11 -1.49 -16.14
C GLN A 179 -13.57 -1.44 -16.05
N ALA A 180 -13.01 -1.98 -14.97
CA ALA A 180 -11.56 -2.07 -14.77
C ALA A 180 -10.88 -2.90 -15.85
N HIS A 181 -11.45 -4.07 -16.14
CA HIS A 181 -10.97 -4.93 -17.20
C HIS A 181 -11.08 -4.29 -18.60
N ALA A 182 -12.11 -3.48 -18.86
CA ALA A 182 -12.31 -2.86 -20.16
C ALA A 182 -11.24 -1.82 -20.52
N LEU A 183 -10.67 -1.13 -19.52
CA LEU A 183 -9.58 -0.17 -19.74
C LEU A 183 -8.18 -0.77 -19.62
N ALA A 184 -8.04 -1.93 -18.98
CA ALA A 184 -6.75 -2.53 -18.71
C ALA A 184 -6.05 -2.96 -20.01
N THR A 185 -4.78 -2.57 -20.15
CA THR A 185 -3.92 -3.02 -21.27
C THR A 185 -3.36 -4.43 -21.05
N LYS A 186 -3.26 -4.86 -19.79
CA LYS A 186 -2.84 -6.20 -19.37
C LYS A 186 -3.61 -6.59 -18.12
N ALA A 187 -4.05 -7.83 -18.06
CA ALA A 187 -4.75 -8.40 -16.91
C ALA A 187 -4.10 -9.73 -16.51
N VAL A 188 -3.73 -9.86 -15.24
CA VAL A 188 -3.16 -11.07 -14.65
C VAL A 188 -4.11 -11.58 -13.57
N PRO A 189 -4.78 -12.73 -13.76
CA PRO A 189 -5.64 -13.29 -12.73
C PRO A 189 -4.81 -13.78 -11.53
N VAL A 190 -5.33 -13.58 -10.33
CA VAL A 190 -4.80 -14.07 -9.06
C VAL A 190 -5.94 -14.68 -8.24
N ALA A 191 -5.63 -15.38 -7.14
CA ALA A 191 -6.61 -16.23 -6.43
C ALA A 191 -7.97 -15.56 -6.15
N GLU A 192 -7.96 -14.33 -5.62
CA GLU A 192 -9.16 -13.59 -5.20
C GLU A 192 -9.57 -12.47 -6.17
N GLY A 193 -8.91 -12.34 -7.33
CA GLY A 193 -9.13 -11.19 -8.20
C GLY A 193 -8.21 -11.11 -9.40
N ALA A 194 -7.87 -9.90 -9.82
CA ALA A 194 -6.94 -9.65 -10.92
C ALA A 194 -6.08 -8.42 -10.65
N ILE A 195 -4.85 -8.48 -11.14
CA ILE A 195 -3.95 -7.33 -11.24
C ILE A 195 -4.05 -6.80 -12.66
N LEU A 196 -4.45 -5.54 -12.77
CA LEU A 196 -4.71 -4.83 -14.01
C LEU A 196 -3.64 -3.77 -14.19
N THR A 197 -3.03 -3.73 -15.36
CA THR A 197 -2.05 -2.71 -15.75
C THR A 197 -2.67 -1.79 -16.79
N TYR A 198 -2.52 -0.49 -16.57
CA TYR A 198 -3.05 0.57 -17.44
C TYR A 198 -1.90 1.27 -18.14
N GLY A 199 -1.53 0.81 -19.34
CA GLY A 199 -0.46 1.41 -20.13
C GLY A 199 0.89 1.35 -19.41
N THR A 200 1.56 2.50 -19.36
CA THR A 200 2.93 2.64 -18.84
C THR A 200 2.96 3.54 -17.60
N PRO A 201 4.08 3.61 -16.88
CA PRO A 201 4.28 4.55 -15.78
C PRO A 201 3.92 6.02 -16.10
N ASP A 202 4.00 6.42 -17.37
CA ASP A 202 3.78 7.81 -17.81
C ASP A 202 2.39 8.03 -18.45
N THR A 203 1.66 6.96 -18.79
CA THR A 203 0.41 7.05 -19.55
C THR A 203 -0.81 6.52 -18.79
N TYR A 204 -0.63 5.86 -17.64
CA TYR A 204 -1.73 5.21 -16.92
C TYR A 204 -2.85 6.16 -16.52
N THR A 205 -2.53 7.39 -16.10
CA THR A 205 -3.54 8.39 -15.73
C THR A 205 -4.44 8.78 -16.90
N GLN A 206 -3.88 8.88 -18.11
CA GLN A 206 -4.64 9.18 -19.33
C GLN A 206 -5.62 8.06 -19.70
N ILE A 207 -5.25 6.81 -19.44
CA ILE A 207 -6.13 5.65 -19.64
C ILE A 207 -7.23 5.65 -18.57
N LEU A 208 -6.88 5.81 -17.31
CA LEU A 208 -7.85 5.79 -16.20
C LEU A 208 -8.84 6.97 -16.26
N ASN A 209 -8.46 8.10 -16.86
CA ASN A 209 -9.35 9.23 -17.13
C ASN A 209 -10.47 8.91 -18.12
N GLN A 210 -10.37 7.80 -18.88
CA GLN A 210 -11.42 7.34 -19.80
C GLN A 210 -12.47 6.49 -19.11
N TRP A 211 -12.39 6.33 -17.79
CA TRP A 211 -13.36 5.51 -17.07
C TRP A 211 -14.78 6.05 -17.24
N PRO A 212 -15.76 5.18 -17.61
CA PRO A 212 -17.14 5.59 -17.77
C PRO A 212 -17.70 6.18 -16.48
N ARG A 213 -18.02 7.47 -16.48
CA ARG A 213 -18.76 8.10 -15.38
C ARG A 213 -20.21 7.66 -15.47
N GLU A 214 -20.80 7.26 -14.34
CA GLU A 214 -22.24 7.07 -14.27
C GLU A 214 -22.91 8.41 -14.64
N GLN A 215 -23.88 8.37 -15.56
CA GLN A 215 -24.66 9.55 -15.98
C GLN A 215 -25.78 9.83 -14.98
#